data_AF-A0A3S1HBC9-F1
#
_entry.id   AF-A0A3S1HBC9-F1
#
_cell.length_a   1.000
_cell.length_b   1.000
_cell.length_c   1.000
_cell.angle_alpha   90.00
_cell.angle_beta   90.00
_cell.angle_gamma   90.00
#
_symmetry.space_group_name_H-M   'P 1'
#
loop_
_entity.id
_entity.type
_entity.pdbx_description
1 polymer ?
#
loop_
_entity_poly.entity_id
_entity_poly.type
_entity_poly.pdbx_seq_one_letter_code
_entity_poly.pdbx_strand_id
1 'polypeptide(L)'
;EVDTLALELVRDLTPSSGLLLYPIKTVGDGNCVPRALSLLCFGDQDHHTEIRCRIVMELVSNSLDYLCLDDPELEFLVQHSECMALNAEETFQNEVLKVCHRSSYMGIWQIMAAANVSQAQILSVYPSRGASLVRRFYDRTFVPRELKSTHTLCLLW
;
A
#
# COMPACT_ATOMS: atom_id res chain seq x y z
N GLU A 1 10.11 16.43 -6.06
CA GLU A 1 9.82 17.71 -5.38
C GLU A 1 9.23 17.41 -4.00
N VAL A 2 9.50 18.25 -3.00
CA VAL A 2 8.94 18.06 -1.64
C VAL A 2 7.44 18.35 -1.66
N ASP A 3 6.64 17.45 -1.10
CA ASP A 3 5.20 17.63 -1.02
C ASP A 3 4.80 18.42 0.24
N THR A 4 4.40 19.69 0.06
CA THR A 4 4.08 20.59 1.17
C THR A 4 2.78 20.25 1.89
N LEU A 5 1.86 19.51 1.26
CA LEU A 5 0.62 19.05 1.89
C LEU A 5 0.89 17.86 2.80
N ALA A 6 1.69 16.90 2.32
CA ALA A 6 2.10 15.74 3.09
C ALA A 6 3.04 16.09 4.27
N LEU A 7 3.62 17.29 4.31
CA LEU A 7 4.41 17.75 5.47
C LEU A 7 3.62 17.73 6.78
N GLU A 8 2.31 17.97 6.75
CA GLU A 8 1.49 17.87 7.96
C GLU A 8 1.50 16.45 8.53
N LEU A 9 1.38 15.43 7.66
CA LEU A 9 1.42 14.02 8.05
C LEU A 9 2.80 13.61 8.58
N VAL A 10 3.86 14.15 7.99
CA VAL A 10 5.23 13.83 8.42
C VAL A 10 5.54 14.34 9.83
N ARG A 11 4.94 15.46 10.27
CA ARG A 11 5.12 15.97 11.63
C ARG A 11 4.64 14.98 12.69
N ASP A 12 3.61 14.20 12.38
CA ASP A 12 3.08 13.16 13.25
C ASP A 12 3.94 11.88 13.24
N LEU A 13 4.80 11.70 12.24
CA LEU A 13 5.70 10.56 12.08
C LEU A 13 7.08 10.76 12.71
N THR A 14 7.43 12.00 13.07
CA THR A 14 8.78 12.33 13.55
C THR A 14 9.12 11.47 14.77
N PRO A 15 10.06 10.51 14.66
CA PRO A 15 10.39 9.68 15.80
C PRO A 15 11.20 10.50 16.81
N SER A 16 11.20 10.06 18.07
CA SER A 16 12.04 10.62 19.13
C SER A 16 13.55 10.63 18.80
N SER A 17 13.96 9.96 17.71
CA SER A 17 15.32 9.88 17.19
C SER A 17 15.80 11.13 16.43
N GLY A 18 14.92 12.07 16.10
CA GLY A 18 15.31 13.34 15.45
C GLY A 18 15.67 13.22 13.96
N LEU A 19 15.39 12.09 13.31
CA LEU A 19 15.54 11.94 11.86
C LEU A 19 14.48 12.75 11.12
N LEU A 20 14.92 13.68 10.28
CA LEU A 20 14.03 14.52 9.49
C LEU A 20 13.60 13.75 8.23
N LEU A 21 12.30 13.47 8.13
CA LEU A 21 11.70 12.86 6.96
C LEU A 21 11.25 13.95 5.98
N TYR A 22 11.43 13.70 4.67
CA TYR A 22 10.96 14.60 3.61
C TYR A 22 10.01 13.84 2.69
N PRO A 23 8.75 14.29 2.55
CA PRO A 23 7.80 13.64 1.68
C PRO A 23 8.17 13.91 0.21
N ILE A 24 8.30 12.85 -0.57
CA ILE A 24 8.63 12.93 -2.00
C ILE A 24 7.36 12.72 -2.80
N LYS A 25 7.01 13.70 -3.63
CA LYS A 25 5.87 13.62 -4.54
C LYS A 25 6.14 12.65 -5.70
N THR A 26 5.24 11.70 -5.92
CA THR A 26 5.20 10.85 -7.12
C THR A 26 4.23 11.42 -8.16
N VAL A 27 4.30 10.93 -9.40
CA VAL A 27 3.31 11.28 -10.43
C VAL A 27 1.93 10.75 -10.04
N GLY A 28 0.92 11.63 -10.04
CA GLY A 28 -0.47 11.32 -9.70
C GLY A 28 -1.26 10.74 -10.87
N ASP A 29 -0.91 9.53 -11.31
CA ASP A 29 -1.50 8.84 -12.47
C ASP A 29 -2.14 7.48 -12.12
N GLY A 30 -2.54 7.31 -10.85
CA GLY A 30 -3.06 6.03 -10.34
C GLY A 30 -1.98 4.96 -10.09
N ASN A 31 -0.69 5.29 -10.24
CA ASN A 31 0.43 4.39 -9.94
C ASN A 31 1.21 4.81 -8.67
N CYS A 32 0.59 5.52 -7.73
CA CYS A 32 1.26 6.06 -6.54
C CYS A 32 2.03 4.99 -5.73
N VAL A 33 1.40 3.86 -5.39
CA VAL A 33 2.02 2.75 -4.68
C VAL A 33 3.21 2.16 -5.45
N PRO A 34 3.07 1.70 -6.72
CA PRO A 34 4.21 1.14 -7.44
C PRO A 34 5.30 2.17 -7.77
N ARG A 35 4.96 3.46 -7.92
CA ARG A 35 5.95 4.54 -8.08
C ARG A 35 6.73 4.81 -6.79
N ALA A 36 6.07 4.79 -5.64
CA ALA A 36 6.72 4.94 -4.34
C ALA A 36 7.69 3.77 -4.06
N LEU A 37 7.27 2.54 -4.37
CA LEU A 37 8.13 1.36 -4.29
C LEU A 37 9.29 1.44 -5.28
N SER A 38 9.04 1.91 -6.51
CA SER A 38 10.10 2.11 -7.49
C SER A 38 11.17 3.07 -6.95
N LEU A 39 10.78 4.18 -6.33
CA LEU A 39 11.72 5.12 -5.71
C LEU A 39 12.56 4.46 -4.61
N LEU A 40 11.94 3.62 -3.78
CA LEU A 40 12.63 2.89 -2.72
C LEU A 40 13.64 1.88 -3.29
N CYS A 41 13.23 1.12 -4.31
CA CYS A 41 14.00 -0.02 -4.81
C CYS A 41 15.05 0.36 -5.86
N PHE A 42 14.79 1.38 -6.68
CA PHE A 42 15.59 1.73 -7.86
C PHE A 42 16.11 3.17 -7.85
N GLY A 43 15.61 4.03 -6.95
CA GLY A 43 15.99 5.45 -6.90
C GLY A 43 15.27 6.35 -7.92
N ASP A 44 14.38 5.79 -8.73
CA ASP A 44 13.49 6.51 -9.67
C ASP A 44 12.08 5.92 -9.64
N GLN A 45 11.11 6.57 -10.28
CA GLN A 45 9.71 6.12 -10.30
C GLN A 45 9.29 5.39 -11.59
N ASP A 46 10.24 5.08 -12.48
CA ASP A 46 9.97 4.62 -13.85
C ASP A 46 9.85 3.10 -13.95
N HIS A 47 10.21 2.37 -12.89
CA HIS A 47 10.01 0.92 -12.77
C HIS A 47 8.63 0.54 -12.22
N HIS A 48 7.70 1.49 -12.14
CA HIS A 48 6.36 1.27 -11.58
C HIS A 48 5.56 0.16 -12.29
N THR A 49 5.79 -0.07 -13.58
CA THR A 49 5.12 -1.16 -14.32
C THR A 49 5.64 -2.53 -13.86
N GLU A 50 6.95 -2.68 -13.68
CA GLU A 50 7.55 -3.90 -13.14
C GLU A 50 7.05 -4.17 -11.72
N ILE A 51 7.06 -3.13 -10.86
CA ILE A 51 6.54 -3.25 -9.49
C ILE A 51 5.08 -3.67 -9.48
N ARG A 52 4.23 -3.08 -10.34
CA ARG A 52 2.81 -3.47 -10.47
C ARG A 52 2.69 -4.96 -10.84
N CYS A 53 3.48 -5.44 -11.81
CA CYS A 53 3.50 -6.85 -12.17
C CYS A 53 3.90 -7.75 -10.99
N ARG A 54 4.94 -7.37 -10.24
CA ARG A 54 5.38 -8.13 -9.05
C ARG A 54 4.29 -8.19 -7.98
N ILE A 55 3.56 -7.09 -7.74
CA ILE A 55 2.42 -7.04 -6.81
C ILE A 55 1.31 -7.99 -7.25
N VAL A 56 0.95 -8.01 -8.54
CA VAL A 56 -0.07 -8.93 -9.07
C VAL A 56 0.39 -10.38 -8.92
N MET A 57 1.64 -10.69 -9.28
CA MET A 57 2.19 -12.04 -9.15
C MET A 57 2.18 -12.53 -7.71
N GLU A 58 2.53 -11.65 -6.77
CA GLU A 58 2.51 -11.91 -5.33
C GLU A 58 1.10 -12.25 -4.84
N LEU A 59 0.09 -11.45 -5.22
CA LEU A 59 -1.31 -11.66 -4.86
C LEU A 59 -1.86 -12.99 -5.41
N VAL A 60 -1.53 -13.33 -6.66
CA VAL A 60 -1.98 -14.57 -7.30
C VAL A 60 -1.30 -15.79 -6.67
N SER A 61 0.01 -15.70 -6.41
CA SER A 61 0.80 -16.85 -5.93
C SER A 61 0.54 -17.18 -4.46
N ASN A 62 0.09 -16.21 -3.67
CA ASN A 62 -0.13 -16.34 -2.23
C ASN A 62 -1.56 -15.96 -1.83
N SER A 63 -2.54 -16.18 -2.71
CA SER A 63 -3.94 -15.73 -2.51
C SER A 63 -4.54 -16.17 -1.17
N LEU A 64 -4.21 -17.37 -0.70
CA LEU A 64 -4.69 -17.90 0.58
C LEU A 64 -4.26 -17.04 1.78
N ASP A 65 -3.04 -16.50 1.76
CA ASP A 65 -2.56 -15.62 2.85
C ASP A 65 -3.43 -14.36 2.98
N TYR A 66 -3.98 -13.88 1.86
CA TYR A 66 -4.82 -12.68 1.82
C TYR A 66 -6.30 -12.94 2.06
N LEU A 67 -6.74 -14.19 1.91
CA LEU A 67 -8.10 -14.65 2.18
C LEU A 67 -8.25 -15.25 3.58
N CYS A 68 -7.15 -15.58 4.26
CA CYS A 68 -7.13 -16.06 5.65
C CYS A 68 -6.81 -14.96 6.67
N LEU A 69 -7.06 -13.69 6.33
CA LEU A 69 -6.98 -12.58 7.28
C LEU A 69 -8.03 -12.75 8.39
N ASP A 70 -7.82 -12.09 9.53
CA ASP A 70 -8.81 -12.07 10.61
C ASP A 70 -10.19 -11.64 10.08
N ASP A 71 -11.27 -12.32 10.51
CA ASP A 71 -12.63 -12.10 9.98
C ASP A 71 -13.04 -10.61 9.89
N PRO A 72 -12.81 -9.75 10.91
CA PRO A 72 -13.19 -8.34 10.84
C PRO A 72 -12.40 -7.54 9.80
N GLU A 73 -11.17 -7.97 9.52
CA GLU A 73 -10.34 -7.34 8.50
C GLU A 73 -10.77 -7.78 7.10
N LEU A 74 -10.95 -9.09 6.89
CA LEU A 74 -11.41 -9.59 5.60
C LEU A 74 -12.79 -9.03 5.24
N GLU A 75 -13.72 -9.00 6.19
CA GLU A 75 -15.05 -8.42 6.00
C GLU A 75 -14.96 -6.93 5.64
N PHE A 76 -14.10 -6.16 6.32
CA PHE A 76 -13.89 -4.75 6.00
C PHE A 76 -13.39 -4.57 4.56
N LEU A 77 -12.38 -5.35 4.15
CA LEU A 77 -11.83 -5.28 2.80
C LEU A 77 -12.87 -5.58 1.72
N VAL A 78 -13.70 -6.60 1.96
CA VAL A 78 -14.76 -6.98 1.02
C VAL A 78 -15.83 -5.90 0.94
N GLN A 79 -16.32 -5.41 2.08
CA GLN A 79 -17.41 -4.41 2.14
C GLN A 79 -17.02 -3.05 1.55
N HIS A 80 -15.73 -2.71 1.58
CA HIS A 80 -15.22 -1.42 1.10
C HIS A 80 -14.47 -1.53 -0.23
N SER A 81 -14.49 -2.71 -0.87
CA SER A 81 -13.92 -2.91 -2.19
C SER A 81 -14.81 -2.30 -3.27
N GLU A 82 -14.20 -1.61 -4.23
CA GLU A 82 -14.88 -1.16 -5.46
C GLU A 82 -15.30 -2.34 -6.36
N CYS A 83 -14.77 -3.52 -6.07
CA CYS A 83 -14.97 -4.77 -6.79
C CYS A 83 -15.76 -5.80 -5.98
N MET A 84 -16.50 -5.36 -4.95
CA MET A 84 -17.31 -6.22 -4.10
C MET A 84 -18.20 -7.16 -4.93
N ALA A 85 -18.11 -8.45 -4.61
CA ALA A 85 -18.84 -9.52 -5.26
C ALA A 85 -19.60 -10.39 -4.25
N LEU A 86 -20.03 -11.61 -4.64
CA LEU A 86 -20.87 -12.47 -3.79
C LEU A 86 -20.13 -12.99 -2.56
N ASN A 87 -18.80 -13.12 -2.63
CA ASN A 87 -17.96 -13.60 -1.55
C ASN A 87 -16.56 -12.96 -1.59
N ALA A 88 -15.75 -13.25 -0.56
CA ALA A 88 -14.42 -12.68 -0.40
C ALA A 88 -13.45 -13.12 -1.51
N GLU A 89 -13.52 -14.37 -1.96
CA GLU A 89 -12.63 -14.90 -3.00
C GLU A 89 -12.89 -14.21 -4.35
N GLU A 90 -14.15 -14.08 -4.75
CA GLU A 90 -14.53 -13.41 -5.99
C GLU A 90 -14.20 -11.90 -5.93
N THR A 91 -14.42 -11.26 -4.78
CA THR A 91 -14.05 -9.86 -4.56
C THR A 91 -12.54 -9.66 -4.69
N PHE A 92 -11.74 -10.54 -4.06
CA PHE A 92 -10.29 -10.54 -4.15
C PHE A 92 -9.82 -10.74 -5.59
N GLN A 93 -10.36 -11.73 -6.30
CA GLN A 93 -10.02 -11.98 -7.71
C GLN A 93 -10.31 -10.76 -8.59
N ASN A 94 -11.46 -10.10 -8.39
CA ASN A 94 -11.81 -8.88 -9.11
C ASN A 94 -10.87 -7.72 -8.80
N GLU A 95 -10.46 -7.53 -7.53
CA GLU A 95 -9.44 -6.53 -7.16
C GLU A 95 -8.09 -6.82 -7.80
N VAL A 96 -7.65 -8.09 -7.84
CA VAL A 96 -6.40 -8.49 -8.51
C VAL A 96 -6.47 -8.19 -10.01
N LEU A 97 -7.58 -8.53 -10.67
CA LEU A 97 -7.80 -8.25 -12.08
C LEU A 97 -7.87 -6.74 -12.36
N LYS A 98 -8.52 -5.93 -11.51
CA LYS A 98 -8.56 -4.47 -11.64
C LYS A 98 -7.15 -3.87 -11.70
N VAL A 99 -6.24 -4.40 -10.90
CA VAL A 99 -4.86 -3.90 -10.76
C VAL A 99 -3.98 -4.27 -11.96
N CYS A 100 -4.38 -5.26 -12.77
CA CYS A 100 -3.74 -5.54 -14.06
C CYS A 100 -3.92 -4.40 -15.07
N HIS A 101 -4.97 -3.59 -14.93
CA HIS A 101 -5.16 -2.41 -15.78
C HIS A 101 -4.18 -1.28 -15.40
N ARG A 102 -3.74 -0.55 -16.42
CA ARG A 102 -2.87 0.62 -16.23
C ARG A 102 -3.61 1.67 -15.41
N SER A 103 -2.90 2.32 -14.49
CA SER A 103 -3.40 3.47 -13.73
C SER A 103 -4.58 3.18 -12.79
N SER A 104 -4.81 1.92 -12.42
CA SER A 104 -5.77 1.57 -11.37
C SER A 104 -5.17 1.81 -9.99
N TYR A 105 -5.92 2.51 -9.12
CA TYR A 105 -5.57 2.70 -7.72
C TYR A 105 -5.46 1.35 -6.98
N MET A 106 -4.61 1.33 -5.95
CA MET A 106 -4.30 0.16 -5.15
C MET A 106 -4.87 0.32 -3.74
N GLY A 107 -5.51 -0.73 -3.22
CA GLY A 107 -6.06 -0.79 -1.87
C GLY A 107 -5.16 -1.58 -0.91
N ILE A 108 -5.72 -1.93 0.25
CA ILE A 108 -5.00 -2.61 1.34
C ILE A 108 -4.39 -3.96 0.91
N TRP A 109 -5.10 -4.80 0.14
CA TRP A 109 -4.53 -6.05 -0.39
C TRP A 109 -3.24 -5.81 -1.17
N GLN A 110 -3.24 -4.82 -2.07
CA GLN A 110 -2.05 -4.48 -2.85
C GLN A 110 -0.94 -3.87 -1.99
N ILE A 111 -1.26 -3.16 -0.92
CA ILE A 111 -0.24 -2.62 0.02
C ILE A 111 0.39 -3.75 0.83
N MET A 112 -0.38 -4.74 1.28
CA MET A 112 0.15 -5.95 1.91
C MET A 112 1.07 -6.73 0.97
N ALA A 113 0.67 -6.89 -0.29
CA ALA A 113 1.51 -7.49 -1.31
C ALA A 113 2.77 -6.65 -1.61
N ALA A 114 2.66 -5.33 -1.66
CA ALA A 114 3.78 -4.42 -1.85
C ALA A 114 4.84 -4.53 -0.73
N ALA A 115 4.41 -4.71 0.53
CA ALA A 115 5.34 -4.96 1.63
C ALA A 115 6.13 -6.26 1.38
N ASN A 116 5.45 -7.34 1.00
CA ASN A 116 6.10 -8.61 0.68
C ASN A 116 7.05 -8.51 -0.53
N VAL A 117 6.62 -7.84 -1.62
CA VAL A 117 7.45 -7.63 -2.81
C VAL A 117 8.73 -6.84 -2.51
N SER A 118 8.62 -5.79 -1.69
CA SER A 118 9.77 -4.95 -1.32
C SER A 118 10.62 -5.56 -0.19
N GLN A 119 10.11 -6.59 0.49
CA GLN A 119 10.72 -7.18 1.70
C GLN A 119 11.09 -6.12 2.74
N ALA A 120 10.27 -5.06 2.81
CA ALA A 120 10.41 -3.89 3.66
C ALA A 120 9.08 -3.58 4.34
N GLN A 121 9.14 -2.94 5.51
CA GLN A 121 7.92 -2.46 6.17
C GLN A 121 7.34 -1.30 5.38
N ILE A 122 6.01 -1.27 5.28
CA ILE A 122 5.28 -0.14 4.72
C ILE A 122 4.45 0.47 5.84
N LEU A 123 4.79 1.70 6.23
CA LEU A 123 3.96 2.53 7.08
C LEU A 123 2.99 3.32 6.20
N SER A 124 1.72 2.96 6.24
CA SER A 124 0.67 3.71 5.56
C SER A 124 0.10 4.75 6.53
N VAL A 125 0.08 6.01 6.10
CA VAL A 125 -0.23 7.16 6.95
C VAL A 125 -1.44 7.87 6.37
N TYR A 126 -2.58 7.67 7.02
CA TYR A 126 -3.86 8.16 6.55
C TYR A 126 -4.27 9.41 7.33
N PRO A 127 -4.70 10.49 6.66
CA PRO A 127 -4.99 11.76 7.32
C PRO A 127 -6.08 11.63 8.39
N SER A 128 -5.91 12.38 9.48
CA SER A 128 -6.86 12.46 10.60
C SER A 128 -8.24 13.01 10.23
N ARG A 129 -8.36 13.62 9.04
CA ARG A 129 -9.60 14.20 8.52
C ARG A 129 -10.56 13.17 7.89
N GLY A 130 -10.15 11.90 7.78
CA GLY A 130 -10.95 10.82 7.20
C GLY A 130 -11.94 10.16 8.18
N ALA A 131 -12.80 9.29 7.64
CA ALA A 131 -13.69 8.46 8.45
C ALA A 131 -12.87 7.55 9.39
N SER A 132 -13.20 7.54 10.68
CA SER A 132 -12.43 6.84 11.73
C SER A 132 -12.27 5.34 11.47
N LEU A 133 -13.30 4.70 10.90
CA LEU A 133 -13.25 3.28 10.54
C LEU A 133 -12.23 3.01 9.43
N VAL A 134 -12.28 3.78 8.33
CA VAL A 134 -11.32 3.65 7.21
C VAL A 134 -9.89 3.89 7.70
N ARG A 135 -9.71 4.93 8.53
CA ARG A 135 -8.40 5.25 9.11
C ARG A 135 -7.82 4.09 9.91
N ARG A 136 -8.63 3.34 10.67
CA ARG A 136 -8.15 2.18 11.45
C ARG A 136 -7.48 1.11 10.58
N PHE A 137 -7.92 0.93 9.34
CA PHE A 137 -7.38 -0.09 8.44
C PHE A 137 -6.24 0.44 7.56
N TYR A 138 -6.27 1.72 7.19
CA TYR A 138 -5.27 2.34 6.33
C TYR A 138 -4.10 2.99 7.11
N ASP A 139 -4.29 3.44 8.35
CA ASP A 139 -3.27 4.12 9.16
C ASP A 139 -2.51 3.12 10.03
N ARG A 140 -1.70 2.25 9.40
CA ARG A 140 -0.97 1.18 10.09
C ARG A 140 0.32 0.78 9.37
N THR A 141 1.14 0.01 10.08
CA THR A 141 2.31 -0.65 9.51
C THR A 141 1.94 -2.01 8.93
N PHE A 142 2.31 -2.23 7.68
CA PHE A 142 2.26 -3.52 7.00
C PHE A 142 3.65 -4.14 7.02
N VAL A 143 3.74 -5.33 7.62
CA VAL A 143 5.00 -6.06 7.79
C VAL A 143 5.04 -7.22 6.78
N PRO A 144 6.12 -7.38 6.00
CA PRO A 144 6.25 -8.51 5.10
C PRO A 144 6.44 -9.83 5.86
N ARG A 145 6.10 -10.95 5.21
CA ARG A 145 6.41 -12.29 5.74
C ARG A 145 7.91 -12.50 5.94
N GLU A 146 8.72 -11.94 5.04
CA GLU A 146 10.18 -11.88 5.14
C GLU A 146 10.67 -10.43 5.14
N LEU A 147 11.21 -9.98 6.27
CA LEU A 147 11.83 -8.66 6.39
C LEU A 147 13.33 -8.74 6.08
N LYS A 148 13.76 -8.08 5.00
CA LYS A 148 15.19 -8.01 4.61
C LYS A 148 15.74 -6.60 4.63
N SER A 149 14.91 -5.58 4.42
CA SER A 149 15.31 -4.18 4.52
C SER A 149 15.13 -3.64 5.94
N THR A 150 16.09 -2.86 6.41
CA THR A 150 15.95 -2.06 7.64
C THR A 150 15.23 -0.73 7.38
N HIS A 151 14.96 -0.39 6.12
CA HIS A 151 14.23 0.83 5.75
C HIS A 151 12.72 0.57 5.83
N THR A 152 11.99 1.59 6.29
CA THR A 152 10.52 1.63 6.24
C THR A 152 10.10 2.59 5.15
N LEU A 153 9.20 2.14 4.27
CA LEU A 153 8.56 3.00 3.28
C LEU A 153 7.34 3.66 3.91
N CYS A 154 7.27 4.98 3.90
CA CYS A 154 6.07 5.72 4.31
C CYS A 154 5.21 6.03 3.08
N LEU A 155 3.99 5.50 3.03
CA LEU A 155 2.97 5.88 2.05
C LEU A 155 2.04 6.91 2.69
N LEU A 156 2.05 8.13 2.16
CA LEU A 156 1.26 9.25 2.66
C LEU A 156 0.04 9.46 1.73
N TRP A 157 -1.17 9.46 2.31
CA TRP A 157 -2.44 9.58 1.58
C TRP A 157 -2.92 11.03 1.40
#